data_AF-A0A844E1R9-F1
#
_entry.id   AF-A0A844E1R9-F1
#
_cell.length_a   1.000
_cell.length_b   1.000
_cell.length_c   1.000
_cell.angle_alpha   90.00
_cell.angle_beta   90.00
_cell.angle_gamma   90.00
#
_symmetry.space_group_name_H-M   'P 1'
#
loop_
_entity.id
_entity.type
_entity.pdbx_description
1 polymer ?
#
loop_
_entity_poly.entity_id
_entity_poly.type
_entity_poly.pdbx_seq_one_letter_code
_entity_poly.pdbx_strand_id
1 'polypeptide(L)' 'MEEQKQIGRRAGSQVITKKSKEMKSRNLKMSKCFDGNMSDKECIDILQISRNTYYKYKKELIERAGN' A
#
# COMPACT_ATOMS: atom_id res chain seq x y z
N MET A 1 -29.81 29.49 -3.87
CA MET A 1 -29.60 28.14 -3.29
C MET A 1 -28.12 28.05 -2.97
N GLU A 2 -27.75 28.23 -1.71
CA GLU A 2 -26.35 28.07 -1.28
C GLU A 2 -26.03 26.57 -1.26
N GLU A 3 -25.11 26.15 -2.13
CA GLU A 3 -24.54 24.81 -2.08
C GLU A 3 -23.78 24.64 -0.76
N GLN A 4 -24.31 23.79 0.12
CA GLN A 4 -23.66 23.45 1.37
C GLN A 4 -22.33 22.73 1.06
N LYS A 5 -21.20 23.35 1.42
CA LYS A 5 -19.86 22.78 1.21
C LYS A 5 -19.71 21.53 2.07
N GLN A 6 -19.40 20.40 1.44
CA GLN A 6 -19.17 19.15 2.17
C GLN A 6 -17.93 19.27 3.07
N ILE A 7 -18.12 19.09 4.38
CA ILE A 7 -17.06 19.03 5.39
C ILE A 7 -16.68 17.56 5.60
N GLY A 8 -15.39 17.25 5.46
CA GLY A 8 -14.86 15.90 5.61
C GLY A 8 -14.80 15.10 4.30
N ARG A 9 -14.29 13.87 4.40
CA ARG A 9 -14.15 12.99 3.23
C ARG A 9 -15.41 12.17 3.02
N ARG A 10 -15.76 11.94 1.75
CA ARG A 10 -16.81 11.00 1.38
C ARG A 10 -16.43 9.58 1.82
N ALA A 11 -17.43 8.82 2.25
CA ALA A 11 -17.28 7.41 2.59
C ALA A 11 -16.68 6.64 1.41
N GLY A 12 -15.69 5.78 1.68
CA GLY A 12 -14.95 5.03 0.64
C GLY A 12 -13.76 5.76 0.03
N SER A 13 -13.49 7.03 0.41
CA SER A 13 -12.28 7.73 -0.06
C SER A 13 -11.02 7.07 0.49
N GLN A 14 -10.26 6.40 -0.38
CA GLN A 14 -8.96 5.84 -0.02
C GLN A 14 -7.92 6.94 0.14
N VAL A 15 -7.28 6.97 1.31
CA VAL A 15 -6.23 7.94 1.62
C VAL A 15 -4.90 7.43 1.08
N ILE A 16 -4.61 7.76 -0.18
CA ILE A 16 -3.34 7.39 -0.78
C ILE A 16 -2.31 8.48 -0.48
N THR A 17 -1.43 8.21 0.48
CA THR A 17 -0.31 9.10 0.82
C THR A 17 0.90 8.82 -0.08
N LYS A 18 1.76 9.83 -0.30
CA LYS A 18 3.02 9.67 -1.04
C LYS A 18 3.89 8.56 -0.43
N LYS A 19 4.01 8.56 0.90
CA LYS A 19 4.70 7.51 1.67
C LYS A 19 4.15 6.11 1.36
N SER A 20 2.83 5.94 1.34
CA SER A 20 2.23 4.62 1.04
C SER A 20 2.56 4.15 -0.38
N LYS A 21 2.55 5.04 -1.38
CA LYS A 21 2.93 4.70 -2.76
C LYS A 21 4.39 4.26 -2.86
N GLU A 22 5.30 5.02 -2.26
CA GLU A 22 6.73 4.71 -2.26
C GLU A 22 7.02 3.35 -1.61
N MET A 23 6.41 3.09 -0.45
CA MET A 23 6.60 1.82 0.27
C MET A 23 6.03 0.63 -0.50
N LYS A 24 4.86 0.78 -1.13
CA LYS A 24 4.29 -0.25 -2.02
C LYS A 24 5.17 -0.52 -3.23
N SER A 25 5.74 0.51 -3.84
CA SER A 25 6.66 0.36 -4.98
C SER A 25 7.96 -0.34 -4.58
N ARG A 26 8.53 -0.01 -3.42
CA ARG A 26 9.72 -0.72 -2.90
C ARG A 26 9.42 -2.17 -2.55
N ASN A 27 8.28 -2.43 -1.92
CA ASN A 27 7.81 -3.78 -1.62
C ASN A 27 7.71 -4.62 -2.91
N LEU A 28 7.09 -4.08 -3.96
CA LEU A 28 6.97 -4.74 -5.26
C LEU A 28 8.34 -5.12 -5.86
N LYS A 29 9.32 -4.20 -5.82
CA LYS A 29 10.66 -4.45 -6.38
C LYS A 29 11.48 -5.49 -5.60
N MET A 30 11.25 -5.60 -4.29
CA MET A 30 12.07 -6.44 -3.41
C MET A 30 11.47 -7.83 -3.20
N SER A 31 10.15 -7.95 -3.15
CA SER A 31 9.46 -9.18 -2.77
C SER A 31 9.55 -10.27 -3.86
N LYS A 32 9.94 -11.49 -3.46
CA LYS A 32 9.95 -12.70 -4.32
C LYS A 32 8.62 -13.00 -5.03
N CYS A 33 7.48 -12.58 -4.48
CA CYS A 33 6.18 -12.78 -5.13
C CYS A 33 5.97 -11.96 -6.42
N PHE A 34 6.82 -10.97 -6.71
CA PHE A 34 6.63 -10.02 -7.80
C PHE A 34 7.93 -9.78 -8.61
N ASP A 35 8.73 -10.83 -8.85
CA ASP A 35 10.07 -10.81 -9.49
C ASP A 35 11.23 -10.25 -8.63
N GLY A 36 11.02 -10.08 -7.31
CA GLY A 36 12.10 -9.73 -6.39
C GLY A 36 12.94 -10.94 -5.92
N ASN A 37 14.00 -10.66 -5.16
CA ASN A 37 14.87 -11.71 -4.59
C ASN A 37 14.75 -11.87 -3.06
N MET A 38 13.98 -11.01 -2.38
CA MET A 38 13.90 -11.00 -0.91
C MET A 38 12.65 -11.68 -0.37
N SER A 39 12.82 -12.35 0.77
CA SER A 39 11.70 -12.95 1.50
C SER A 39 10.85 -11.88 2.22
N ASP A 40 9.60 -12.23 2.57
CA ASP A 40 8.69 -11.33 3.27
C ASP A 40 9.30 -10.77 4.57
N LYS A 41 10.08 -11.58 5.30
CA LYS A 41 10.74 -11.17 6.55
C LYS A 41 11.82 -10.12 6.32
N GLU A 42 12.66 -10.31 5.31
CA GLU A 42 13.71 -9.35 4.95
C GLU A 42 13.13 -8.04 4.43
N CYS A 43 12.06 -8.11 3.63
CA CYS A 43 11.37 -6.92 3.15
C CYS A 43 10.80 -6.08 4.30
N ILE A 44 10.21 -6.73 5.31
CA ILE A 44 9.68 -6.05 6.51
C ILE A 44 10.81 -5.34 7.26
N ASP A 45 11.94 -6.03 7.44
CA ASP A 45 13.10 -5.50 8.18
C ASP A 45 13.74 -4.33 7.45
N ILE A 46 13.99 -4.43 6.13
CA ILE A 46 14.61 -3.34 5.36
C ILE A 46 13.69 -2.14 5.21
N LEU A 47 12.40 -2.38 4.99
CA LEU A 47 11.42 -1.31 4.88
C LEU A 47 11.07 -0.71 6.24
N GLN A 48 11.48 -1.33 7.35
CA GLN A 48 11.20 -0.90 8.72
C GLN A 48 9.69 -0.58 8.91
N ILE A 49 8.84 -1.46 8.37
CA ILE A 49 7.38 -1.34 8.52
C ILE A 49 6.83 -2.43 9.40
N SER A 50 5.67 -2.19 10.00
CA SER A 50 4.99 -3.26 10.74
C SER A 50 4.61 -4.41 9.80
N ARG A 51 4.67 -5.63 10.33
CA ARG A 51 4.21 -6.84 9.64
C ARG A 51 2.79 -6.69 9.08
N ASN A 52 1.90 -6.09 9.86
CA ASN A 52 0.50 -5.86 9.48
C ASN A 52 0.40 -4.92 8.26
N THR A 53 1.20 -3.84 8.25
CA THR A 53 1.26 -2.91 7.12
C THR A 53 1.81 -3.58 5.87
N TYR A 54 2.84 -4.43 6.00
CA TYR A 54 3.41 -5.17 4.88
C TYR A 54 2.37 -6.08 4.22
N TYR A 55 1.69 -6.92 5.00
CA TYR A 55 0.69 -7.85 4.43
C TYR A 55 -0.53 -7.15 3.88
N LYS A 56 -0.95 -6.03 4.48
CA LYS A 56 -1.98 -5.17 3.91
C LYS A 56 -1.57 -4.68 2.51
N TYR A 57 -0.35 -4.15 2.37
CA TYR A 57 0.13 -3.67 1.08
C TYR A 57 0.33 -4.79 0.07
N LYS A 58 0.84 -5.94 0.49
CA LYS A 58 0.96 -7.14 -0.36
C LYS A 58 -0.40 -7.57 -0.90
N LYS A 59 -1.43 -7.64 -0.06
CA LYS A 59 -2.79 -7.97 -0.49
C LYS A 59 -3.35 -6.94 -1.48
N GLU A 60 -3.24 -5.65 -1.17
CA GLU A 60 -3.70 -4.57 -2.06
C GLU A 60 -2.96 -4.57 -3.41
N LEU A 61 -1.69 -4.98 -3.44
CA LEU A 61 -0.91 -5.13 -4.68
C LEU A 61 -1.35 -6.34 -5.51
N ILE A 62 -1.63 -7.48 -4.88
CA ILE A 62 -2.15 -8.68 -5.55
C ILE A 62 -3.55 -8.40 -6.13
N GLU A 63 -4.44 -7.80 -5.34
CA GLU A 63 -5.80 -7.46 -5.76
C GLU A 63 -5.80 -6.49 -6.95
N ARG A 64 -4.82 -5.58 -7.01
CA ARG A 64 -4.64 -4.66 -8.13
C ARG A 64 -4.02 -5.30 -9.37
N ALA A 65 -3.23 -6.37 -9.22
CA ALA A 65 -2.63 -7.11 -10.33
C ALA A 65 -3.54 -8.21 -10.89
N GLY A 66 -4.50 -8.69 -10.09
CA GLY A 66 -5.45 -9.74 -10.46
C GLY A 66 -6.76 -9.26 -11.11
N ASN A 67 -6.78 -8.06 -11.70
CA ASN A 67 -7.89 -7.51 -12.50
C ASN A 67 -7.36 -6.97 -13.83
#